data_AF-R7HN53-F1
#
_entry.id   AF-R7HN53-F1
#
_cell.length_a   1.000
_cell.length_b   1.000
_cell.length_c   1.000
_cell.angle_alpha   90.00
_cell.angle_beta   90.00
_cell.angle_gamma   90.00
#
_symmetry.space_group_name_H-M   'P 1'
#
loop_
_entity.id
_entity.type
_entity.pdbx_description
1 polymer ?
#
loop_
_entity_poly.entity_id
_entity_poly.type
_entity_poly.pdbx_seq_one_letter_code
_entity_poly.pdbx_strand_id
1 'polypeptide(L)'
;MLLAVAAAALWSCGGVERPVEYVAVKIDGSELWSIIDAKSGEVVCKDEFKASGVMTDGEMLYLSLEDGTKEVYNINNVKTPVASKLVDVAPFNGNDVTVAVKEGKAPCIIDREGKQVAQLPNSVTQVGNFCEGLAPFCQGDSLWGYIDTKGKVVINPKYDAAEFFTDGLAAVGVGKGDDMTVKFIDKDNKVKFTIKKEKYKLYDSNFREGYLPVVKNEKIVLLDKEGNEAVKNAKMEEGYGGYIVCDGKFAFCKDGELGLMNVDGEVLVRSKYEELWISQDGTIVACLKDGEKERYGIIDDKGEEVLPFDYDDIRPLMGTGNMLVKEGKTWALVNKEGKEISKDTYDAVSYTLSGKYPSRMFVRSNYFDAEGNAALVAKEITGDSFFGVKAGVTAADLIASGVTDITGEASNYSYQSVLCVTRQLGMLGSVEASITFTDGITSPIKEIEYGYWYNYENIVGYEFNKSSVPMMAEAVVSVGPQFANQRDKFMDELCKKITGLGFVSDGVSGDTRNFKLAGQDENSGRYITVEPSGEDGVNVHYIYNCIF
;
A
#
# COMPACT_ATOMS: atom_id res chain seq x y z
N MET A 1 17.46 48.47 5.10
CA MET A 1 17.40 47.82 6.43
C MET A 1 15.92 47.65 6.75
N LEU A 2 15.21 46.60 6.32
CA LEU A 2 15.43 45.16 6.55
C LEU A 2 15.56 44.85 8.04
N LEU A 3 14.43 44.58 8.69
CA LEU A 3 14.33 43.73 9.88
C LEU A 3 13.00 42.97 9.77
N ALA A 4 13.13 41.76 9.25
CA ALA A 4 12.09 40.77 9.17
C ALA A 4 11.67 40.37 10.60
N VAL A 5 10.39 40.49 10.90
CA VAL A 5 9.77 39.80 12.02
C VAL A 5 9.78 38.33 11.64
N ALA A 6 10.76 37.60 12.16
CA ALA A 6 10.82 36.16 12.06
C ALA A 6 9.58 35.60 12.76
N ALA A 7 8.62 35.16 11.96
CA ALA A 7 7.66 34.16 12.38
C ALA A 7 8.49 32.92 12.78
N ALA A 8 8.70 32.77 14.08
CA ALA A 8 9.13 31.50 14.64
C ALA A 8 7.99 30.52 14.40
N ALA A 9 8.00 29.88 13.23
CA ALA A 9 7.36 28.59 13.05
C ALA A 9 8.00 27.70 14.11
N LEU A 10 7.25 27.41 15.18
CA LEU A 10 7.56 26.37 16.13
C LEU A 10 7.58 25.07 15.32
N TRP A 11 8.76 24.71 14.80
CA TRP A 11 9.05 23.33 14.48
C TRP A 11 8.92 22.59 15.80
N SER A 12 7.82 21.86 15.98
CA SER A 12 7.61 21.03 17.16
C SER A 12 8.64 19.90 17.15
N CYS A 13 9.81 20.19 17.70
CA CYS A 13 10.73 19.18 18.19
C CYS A 13 10.05 18.51 19.40
N GLY A 14 9.84 17.19 19.31
CA GLY A 14 9.22 16.37 20.34
C GLY A 14 7.76 16.10 20.03
N GLY A 15 7.40 14.83 19.85
CA GLY A 15 6.01 14.40 19.79
C GLY A 15 5.30 14.87 21.05
N VAL A 16 4.44 15.88 20.91
CA VAL A 16 3.58 16.32 22.00
C VAL A 16 2.60 15.17 22.24
N GLU A 17 2.56 14.64 23.46
CA GLU A 17 1.51 13.73 23.88
C GLU A 17 0.16 14.38 23.60
N ARG A 18 -0.58 13.84 22.65
CA ARG A 18 -1.95 14.27 22.38
C ARG A 18 -2.88 13.30 23.06
N PRO A 19 -3.72 13.74 24.01
CA PRO A 19 -4.64 12.84 24.64
C PRO A 19 -5.58 12.23 23.60
N VAL A 20 -6.05 11.01 23.84
CA VAL A 20 -7.22 10.49 23.13
C VAL A 20 -8.41 11.33 23.60
N GLU A 21 -8.80 12.34 22.83
CA GLU A 21 -9.87 13.28 23.20
C GLU A 21 -11.26 12.67 22.99
N TYR A 22 -11.42 11.88 21.92
CA TYR A 22 -12.69 11.33 21.51
C TYR A 22 -12.57 9.85 21.15
N VAL A 23 -13.64 9.10 21.41
CA VAL A 23 -13.75 7.68 21.05
C VAL A 23 -15.02 7.47 20.26
N ALA A 24 -14.94 6.72 19.16
CA ALA A 24 -16.12 6.25 18.45
C ALA A 24 -16.67 5.00 19.14
N VAL A 25 -17.96 4.99 19.41
CA VAL A 25 -18.65 3.88 20.09
C VAL A 25 -19.92 3.50 19.36
N LYS A 26 -20.27 2.22 19.39
CA LYS A 26 -21.65 1.78 19.12
C LYS A 26 -22.34 1.61 20.47
N ILE A 27 -23.32 2.46 20.75
CA ILE A 27 -24.15 2.34 21.95
C ILE A 27 -24.98 1.06 21.82
N ASP A 28 -25.17 0.33 22.93
CA ASP A 28 -25.95 -0.91 22.97
C ASP A 28 -27.28 -0.79 22.23
N GLY A 29 -27.50 -1.69 21.27
CA GLY A 29 -28.70 -1.74 20.43
C GLY A 29 -28.73 -0.73 19.27
N SER A 30 -27.68 0.07 19.07
CA SER A 30 -27.55 0.98 17.93
C SER A 30 -26.70 0.38 16.81
N GLU A 31 -27.20 0.51 15.59
CA GLU A 31 -26.44 0.16 14.38
C GLU A 31 -25.47 1.27 13.95
N LEU A 32 -25.67 2.48 14.47
CA LEU A 32 -24.94 3.70 14.11
C LEU A 32 -23.84 4.00 15.12
N TRP A 33 -22.76 4.64 14.64
CA TRP A 33 -21.69 5.10 15.51
C TRP A 33 -22.02 6.44 16.14
N SER A 34 -21.71 6.53 17.43
CA SER A 34 -21.70 7.73 18.26
C SER A 34 -20.26 8.12 18.59
N ILE A 35 -20.04 9.37 19.01
CA ILE A 35 -18.74 9.83 19.52
C ILE A 35 -18.93 10.29 20.96
N ILE A 36 -18.03 9.85 21.84
CA ILE A 36 -17.96 10.28 23.24
C ILE A 36 -16.69 11.07 23.50
N ASP A 37 -16.76 12.02 24.42
CA ASP A 37 -15.59 12.66 25.03
C ASP A 37 -14.92 11.64 25.96
N ALA A 38 -13.66 11.33 25.69
CA ALA A 38 -12.90 10.29 26.38
C ALA A 38 -12.62 10.64 27.86
N LYS A 39 -12.68 11.93 28.21
CA LYS A 39 -12.38 12.40 29.57
C LYS A 39 -13.62 12.40 30.46
N SER A 40 -14.75 12.88 29.95
CA SER A 40 -16.00 13.05 30.71
C SER A 40 -16.97 11.89 30.53
N GLY A 41 -16.84 11.11 29.45
CA GLY A 41 -17.81 10.10 29.03
C GLY A 41 -19.08 10.67 28.40
N GLU A 42 -19.18 12.00 28.21
CA GLU A 42 -20.33 12.62 27.59
C GLU A 42 -20.45 12.26 26.10
N VAL A 43 -21.69 11.99 25.66
CA VAL A 43 -21.98 11.72 24.25
C VAL A 43 -21.99 13.05 23.49
N VAL A 44 -20.99 13.25 22.63
CA VAL A 44 -20.79 14.47 21.84
C VAL A 44 -21.69 14.47 20.61
N CYS A 45 -21.79 13.33 19.94
CA CYS A 45 -22.79 13.09 18.90
C CYS A 45 -23.34 11.66 19.02
N LYS A 46 -24.67 11.54 18.94
CA LYS A 46 -25.38 10.28 19.15
C LYS A 46 -25.96 9.76 17.84
N ASP A 47 -25.66 8.51 17.53
CA ASP A 47 -26.22 7.73 16.43
C ASP A 47 -26.18 8.47 15.08
N GLU A 48 -25.03 9.07 14.77
CA GLU A 48 -24.89 9.98 13.63
C GLU A 48 -24.35 9.26 12.39
N PHE A 49 -23.45 8.28 12.56
CA PHE A 49 -22.67 7.76 11.44
C PHE A 49 -23.01 6.31 11.10
N LYS A 50 -23.53 6.10 9.90
CA LYS A 50 -23.64 4.78 9.28
C LYS A 50 -22.34 4.47 8.53
N ALA A 51 -21.45 3.71 9.17
CA ALA A 51 -20.14 3.40 8.65
C ALA A 51 -19.71 1.99 9.05
N SER A 52 -18.90 1.34 8.20
CA SER A 52 -18.28 0.05 8.52
C SER A 52 -17.22 0.20 9.61
N GLY A 53 -16.64 1.39 9.75
CA GLY A 53 -15.76 1.75 10.87
C GLY A 53 -15.61 3.26 11.00
N VAL A 54 -15.38 3.71 12.23
CA VAL A 54 -15.07 5.10 12.55
C VAL A 54 -13.80 5.14 13.38
N MET A 55 -12.83 5.94 12.98
CA MET A 55 -11.61 6.19 13.73
C MET A 55 -11.55 7.67 14.13
N THR A 56 -11.06 7.96 15.33
CA THR A 56 -10.86 9.32 15.85
C THR A 56 -9.38 9.67 15.94
N ASP A 57 -9.01 10.92 15.68
CA ASP A 57 -7.66 11.48 15.85
C ASP A 57 -7.76 12.95 16.30
N GLY A 58 -7.71 13.18 17.62
CA GLY A 58 -8.14 14.45 18.19
C GLY A 58 -9.54 14.81 17.66
N GLU A 59 -9.71 16.03 17.18
CA GLU A 59 -10.97 16.52 16.61
C GLU A 59 -11.38 15.89 15.26
N MET A 60 -10.52 15.08 14.62
CA MET A 60 -10.79 14.53 13.28
C MET A 60 -11.41 13.14 13.37
N LEU A 61 -12.45 12.89 12.56
CA LEU A 61 -13.13 11.60 12.45
C LEU A 61 -12.93 11.04 11.05
N TYR A 62 -12.57 9.77 10.93
CA TYR A 62 -12.36 9.06 9.67
C TYR A 62 -13.37 7.94 9.56
N LEU A 63 -14.26 8.06 8.58
CA LEU A 63 -15.31 7.09 8.35
C LEU A 63 -14.94 6.23 7.16
N SER A 64 -15.04 4.92 7.33
CA SER A 64 -15.06 3.96 6.23
C SER A 64 -16.52 3.65 5.90
N LEU A 65 -16.97 4.02 4.69
CA LEU A 65 -18.34 3.79 4.26
C LEU A 65 -18.54 2.36 3.73
N GLU A 66 -19.80 1.96 3.56
CA GLU A 66 -20.17 0.62 3.09
C GLU A 66 -19.77 0.39 1.62
N ASP A 67 -19.62 1.45 0.82
CA ASP A 67 -19.23 1.40 -0.60
C ASP A 67 -17.70 1.37 -0.83
N GLY A 68 -16.93 1.27 0.26
CA GLY A 68 -15.48 1.26 0.29
C GLY A 68 -14.82 2.64 0.25
N THR A 69 -15.58 3.73 0.08
CA THR A 69 -15.03 5.10 0.14
C THR A 69 -14.84 5.57 1.57
N LYS A 70 -14.06 6.63 1.74
CA LYS A 70 -13.76 7.25 3.02
C LYS A 70 -14.20 8.71 3.05
N GLU A 71 -14.60 9.13 4.23
CA GLU A 71 -14.90 10.52 4.55
C GLU A 71 -14.14 10.95 5.81
N VAL A 72 -13.82 12.23 5.87
CA VAL A 72 -13.19 12.87 7.03
C VAL A 72 -14.10 13.97 7.51
N TYR A 73 -14.38 13.98 8.81
CA TYR A 73 -15.17 15.01 9.49
C TYR A 73 -14.32 15.68 10.56
N ASN A 74 -14.74 16.88 10.97
CA ASN A 74 -14.29 17.50 12.21
C ASN A 74 -15.42 17.37 13.24
N ILE A 75 -15.12 16.99 14.48
CA ILE A 75 -16.11 16.80 15.54
C ILE A 75 -16.93 18.07 15.82
N ASN A 76 -16.35 19.26 15.57
CA ASN A 76 -17.03 20.54 15.72
C ASN A 76 -18.10 20.78 14.63
N ASN A 77 -18.08 20.00 13.54
CA ASN A 77 -19.12 20.00 12.51
C ASN A 77 -19.29 18.60 11.88
N VAL A 78 -20.13 17.77 12.51
CA VAL A 78 -20.41 16.40 12.05
C VAL A 78 -21.43 16.31 10.91
N LYS A 79 -22.04 17.43 10.50
CA LYS A 79 -23.09 17.44 9.46
C LYS A 79 -22.54 17.53 8.04
N THR A 80 -21.28 17.92 7.88
CA THR A 80 -20.65 18.05 6.57
C THR A 80 -19.20 17.57 6.66
N PRO A 81 -18.79 16.62 5.80
CA PRO A 81 -17.41 16.16 5.80
C PRO A 81 -16.48 17.30 5.36
N VAL A 82 -15.29 17.37 5.98
CA VAL A 82 -14.20 18.23 5.49
C VAL A 82 -13.61 17.68 4.19
N ALA A 83 -13.62 16.35 4.03
CA ALA A 83 -13.22 15.69 2.79
C ALA A 83 -14.08 14.43 2.57
N SER A 84 -14.56 14.23 1.34
CA SER A 84 -15.46 13.14 0.97
C SER A 84 -15.00 12.44 -0.30
N LYS A 85 -15.57 11.24 -0.57
CA LYS A 85 -15.27 10.44 -1.77
C LYS A 85 -13.77 10.15 -1.92
N LEU A 86 -13.11 9.92 -0.79
CA LEU A 86 -11.72 9.51 -0.77
C LEU A 86 -11.66 8.00 -0.99
N VAL A 87 -10.68 7.55 -1.77
CA VAL A 87 -10.33 6.13 -1.85
C VAL A 87 -9.50 5.75 -0.63
N ASP A 88 -8.61 6.63 -0.20
CA ASP A 88 -7.81 6.40 0.99
C ASP A 88 -7.40 7.72 1.67
N VAL A 89 -7.11 7.66 2.96
CA VAL A 89 -6.65 8.79 3.75
C VAL A 89 -5.92 8.32 5.01
N ALA A 90 -4.76 8.93 5.27
CA ALA A 90 -3.99 8.74 6.48
C ALA A 90 -4.52 9.63 7.63
N PRO A 91 -4.28 9.28 8.90
CA PRO A 91 -4.64 10.16 10.00
C PRO A 91 -3.73 11.40 9.99
N PHE A 92 -4.23 12.51 10.51
CA PHE A 92 -3.41 13.72 10.67
C PHE A 92 -2.29 13.46 11.67
N ASN A 93 -2.47 12.54 12.62
CA ASN A 93 -1.54 12.20 13.69
C ASN A 93 -1.03 13.46 14.40
N GLY A 94 -1.95 14.37 14.66
CA GLY A 94 -1.65 15.68 15.21
C GLY A 94 -1.03 16.71 14.25
N ASN A 95 -0.67 16.36 13.03
CA ASN A 95 -0.18 17.34 12.05
C ASN A 95 -1.32 18.24 11.53
N ASP A 96 -0.95 19.36 10.90
CA ASP A 96 -1.89 20.26 10.23
C ASP A 96 -2.31 19.76 8.84
N VAL A 97 -1.56 18.78 8.30
CA VAL A 97 -1.77 18.18 7.00
C VAL A 97 -1.72 16.66 7.06
N THR A 98 -2.39 16.00 6.12
CA THR A 98 -2.32 14.54 5.91
C THR A 98 -2.28 14.22 4.43
N VAL A 99 -2.04 12.95 4.10
CA VAL A 99 -2.10 12.43 2.74
C VAL A 99 -3.46 11.78 2.48
N ALA A 100 -4.07 12.12 1.37
CA ALA A 100 -5.35 11.57 0.91
C ALA A 100 -5.28 11.19 -0.57
N VAL A 101 -6.12 10.25 -0.97
CA VAL A 101 -6.20 9.73 -2.34
C VAL A 101 -7.64 9.88 -2.80
N LYS A 102 -7.83 10.66 -3.87
CA LYS A 102 -9.11 10.80 -4.56
C LYS A 102 -9.17 9.81 -5.71
N GLU A 103 -10.39 9.49 -6.13
CA GLU A 103 -10.61 8.58 -7.25
C GLU A 103 -9.84 8.99 -8.52
N GLY A 104 -9.03 8.07 -9.06
CA GLY A 104 -8.25 8.28 -10.29
C GLY A 104 -7.18 9.36 -10.18
N LYS A 105 -6.71 9.68 -8.97
CA LYS A 105 -5.71 10.72 -8.73
C LYS A 105 -4.56 10.17 -7.92
N ALA A 106 -3.36 10.65 -8.24
CA ALA A 106 -2.21 10.37 -7.41
C ALA A 106 -2.43 10.98 -6.02
N PRO A 107 -1.73 10.49 -4.99
CA PRO A 107 -1.92 10.99 -3.64
C PRO A 107 -1.70 12.51 -3.56
N CYS A 108 -2.46 13.16 -2.71
CA CYS A 108 -2.38 14.60 -2.49
C CYS A 108 -2.27 14.88 -0.99
N ILE A 109 -1.73 16.05 -0.66
CA ILE A 109 -1.68 16.54 0.71
C ILE A 109 -2.86 17.47 0.91
N ILE A 110 -3.63 17.24 1.97
CA ILE A 110 -4.76 18.07 2.38
C ILE A 110 -4.53 18.60 3.79
N ASP A 111 -5.03 19.80 4.08
CA ASP A 111 -5.09 20.33 5.44
C ASP A 111 -6.35 19.85 6.18
N ARG A 112 -6.49 20.25 7.45
CA ARG A 112 -7.63 19.89 8.32
C ARG A 112 -8.99 20.44 7.85
N GLU A 113 -9.00 21.41 6.94
CA GLU A 113 -10.22 21.91 6.29
C GLU A 113 -10.53 21.14 4.99
N GLY A 114 -9.73 20.11 4.67
CA GLY A 114 -9.85 19.31 3.45
C GLY A 114 -9.33 20.02 2.20
N LYS A 115 -8.71 21.20 2.35
CA LYS A 115 -8.15 21.94 1.24
C LYS A 115 -6.84 21.31 0.80
N GLN A 116 -6.70 21.14 -0.50
CA GLN A 116 -5.49 20.58 -1.10
C GLN A 116 -4.33 21.57 -0.98
N VAL A 117 -3.28 21.14 -0.29
CA VAL A 117 -2.02 21.86 -0.11
C VAL A 117 -1.06 21.56 -1.25
N ALA A 118 -0.95 20.30 -1.65
CA ALA A 118 -0.08 19.86 -2.74
C ALA A 118 -0.65 18.65 -3.47
N GLN A 119 -0.42 18.56 -4.79
CA GLN A 119 -0.59 17.34 -5.56
C GLN A 119 0.77 16.64 -5.67
N LEU A 120 0.86 15.36 -5.32
CA LEU A 120 2.09 14.61 -5.52
C LEU A 120 2.19 14.13 -6.98
N PRO A 121 3.41 13.89 -7.49
CA PRO A 121 3.60 13.39 -8.84
C PRO A 121 2.84 12.08 -9.10
N ASN A 122 2.37 11.93 -10.34
CA ASN A 122 1.65 10.75 -10.81
C ASN A 122 2.41 9.42 -10.66
N SER A 123 3.75 9.50 -10.64
CA SER A 123 4.64 8.36 -10.43
C SER A 123 4.69 7.86 -8.98
N VAL A 124 4.11 8.60 -8.02
CA VAL A 124 4.05 8.20 -6.62
C VAL A 124 3.00 7.11 -6.45
N THR A 125 3.43 5.95 -5.96
CA THR A 125 2.60 4.75 -5.83
C THR A 125 2.11 4.55 -4.39
N GLN A 126 2.88 4.99 -3.40
CA GLN A 126 2.55 4.84 -1.99
C GLN A 126 3.14 5.96 -1.15
N VAL A 127 2.45 6.39 -0.10
CA VAL A 127 2.92 7.43 0.82
C VAL A 127 2.50 7.11 2.24
N GLY A 128 3.41 7.22 3.20
CA GLY A 128 3.10 7.15 4.62
C GLY A 128 2.44 8.43 5.15
N ASN A 129 1.82 8.38 6.31
CA ASN A 129 1.49 9.59 7.07
C ASN A 129 2.74 10.37 7.49
N PHE A 130 2.57 11.64 7.88
CA PHE A 130 3.67 12.46 8.38
C PHE A 130 4.05 12.06 9.80
N CYS A 131 5.35 11.82 10.02
CA CYS A 131 5.98 11.67 11.32
C CYS A 131 7.15 12.64 11.43
N GLU A 132 7.15 13.47 12.47
CA GLU A 132 8.14 14.52 12.70
C GLU A 132 8.41 15.44 11.48
N GLY A 133 7.35 15.73 10.72
CA GLY A 133 7.38 16.62 9.55
C GLY A 133 7.77 15.96 8.22
N LEU A 134 8.06 14.65 8.20
CA LEU A 134 8.42 13.91 6.98
C LEU A 134 7.51 12.69 6.80
N ALA A 135 7.25 12.34 5.54
CA ALA A 135 6.54 11.11 5.17
C ALA A 135 7.39 10.27 4.22
N PRO A 136 7.57 8.96 4.47
CA PRO A 136 8.15 8.06 3.47
C PRO A 136 7.23 7.98 2.26
N PHE A 137 7.79 7.99 1.05
CA PHE A 137 7.02 7.81 -0.18
C PHE A 137 7.75 6.91 -1.15
N CYS A 138 6.97 6.14 -1.91
CA CYS A 138 7.43 5.23 -2.94
C CYS A 138 7.10 5.81 -4.32
N GLN A 139 8.07 5.74 -5.23
CA GLN A 139 7.94 6.23 -6.60
C GLN A 139 8.61 5.29 -7.59
N GLY A 140 8.01 5.12 -8.78
CA GLY A 140 8.64 4.41 -9.91
C GLY A 140 8.88 2.92 -9.64
N ASP A 141 10.13 2.47 -9.81
CA ASP A 141 10.61 1.08 -9.63
C ASP A 141 10.63 0.60 -8.16
N SER A 142 9.62 0.99 -7.38
CA SER A 142 9.48 0.66 -5.96
C SER A 142 10.58 1.23 -5.07
N LEU A 143 11.16 2.39 -5.44
CA LEU A 143 12.16 3.07 -4.62
C LEU A 143 11.52 4.08 -3.67
N TRP A 144 12.06 4.12 -2.47
CA TRP A 144 11.58 4.94 -1.37
C TRP A 144 12.47 6.15 -1.12
N GLY A 145 11.80 7.27 -0.82
CA GLY A 145 12.38 8.53 -0.37
C GLY A 145 11.51 9.18 0.70
N TYR A 146 11.70 10.47 0.96
CA TYR A 146 10.90 11.22 1.93
C TYR A 146 10.47 12.59 1.40
N ILE A 147 9.22 12.95 1.66
CA ILE A 147 8.65 14.28 1.38
C ILE A 147 8.35 15.04 2.68
N ASP A 148 8.36 16.37 2.61
CA ASP A 148 7.87 17.23 3.68
C ASP A 148 6.35 17.47 3.60
N THR A 149 5.82 18.19 4.60
CA THR A 149 4.39 18.57 4.70
C THR A 149 3.89 19.49 3.57
N LYS A 150 4.78 20.00 2.72
CA LYS A 150 4.44 20.78 1.53
C LYS A 150 4.53 19.96 0.24
N GLY A 151 4.82 18.66 0.35
CA GLY A 151 4.99 17.74 -0.77
C GLY A 151 6.33 17.88 -1.47
N LYS A 152 7.29 18.59 -0.89
CA LYS A 152 8.63 18.72 -1.46
C LYS A 152 9.46 17.50 -1.09
N VAL A 153 10.13 16.91 -2.07
CA VAL A 153 11.10 15.83 -1.84
C VAL A 153 12.28 16.37 -1.01
N VAL A 154 12.47 15.79 0.17
CA VAL A 154 13.58 16.07 1.08
C VAL A 154 14.69 15.04 0.86
N ILE A 155 14.32 13.78 0.69
CA ILE A 155 15.22 12.68 0.36
C ILE A 155 14.72 12.04 -0.92
N ASN A 156 15.52 12.11 -1.98
CA ASN A 156 15.18 11.50 -3.27
C ASN A 156 15.01 9.97 -3.13
N PRO A 157 14.05 9.38 -3.86
CA PRO A 157 13.88 7.93 -3.91
C PRO A 157 15.17 7.22 -4.31
N LYS A 158 15.69 6.38 -3.42
CA LYS A 158 16.93 5.61 -3.65
C LYS A 158 17.06 4.36 -2.77
N TYR A 159 16.09 4.13 -1.88
CA TYR A 159 16.09 3.03 -0.93
C TYR A 159 15.10 1.96 -1.37
N ASP A 160 15.39 0.69 -1.12
CA ASP A 160 14.49 -0.41 -1.44
C ASP A 160 13.32 -0.51 -0.44
N ALA A 161 13.48 0.05 0.75
CA ALA A 161 12.45 0.19 1.78
C ALA A 161 12.70 1.43 2.64
N ALA A 162 11.64 2.03 3.20
CA ALA A 162 11.74 3.15 4.12
C ALA A 162 10.67 3.10 5.21
N GLU A 163 11.09 3.36 6.45
CA GLU A 163 10.23 3.45 7.62
C GLU A 163 10.04 4.90 8.06
N PHE A 164 9.10 5.11 8.98
CA PHE A 164 8.79 6.44 9.51
C PHE A 164 9.93 6.99 10.38
N PHE A 165 10.10 8.31 10.36
CA PHE A 165 10.99 8.98 11.30
C PHE A 165 10.42 8.89 12.72
N THR A 166 11.25 8.40 13.65
CA THR A 166 11.00 8.41 15.08
C THR A 166 12.27 8.78 15.83
N ASP A 167 12.12 9.67 16.81
CA ASP A 167 13.24 10.15 17.63
C ASP A 167 14.40 10.73 16.78
N GLY A 168 14.04 11.34 15.65
CA GLY A 168 14.98 11.95 14.70
C GLY A 168 15.67 10.98 13.73
N LEU A 169 15.37 9.67 13.78
CA LEU A 169 15.96 8.65 12.90
C LEU A 169 14.89 7.84 12.16
N ALA A 170 15.25 7.30 11.01
CA ALA A 170 14.43 6.34 10.27
C ALA A 170 15.25 5.15 9.78
N ALA A 171 14.67 3.97 9.80
CA ALA A 171 15.24 2.79 9.16
C ALA A 171 14.98 2.82 7.65
N VAL A 172 16.02 2.52 6.87
CA VAL A 172 15.92 2.38 5.40
C VAL A 172 16.63 1.11 4.95
N GLY A 173 16.04 0.43 3.98
CA GLY A 173 16.55 -0.80 3.38
C GLY A 173 17.38 -0.52 2.14
N VAL A 174 18.50 -1.24 1.99
CA VAL A 174 19.30 -1.30 0.76
C VAL A 174 19.55 -2.76 0.41
N GLY A 175 19.18 -3.19 -0.79
CA GLY A 175 19.17 -4.58 -1.23
C GLY A 175 17.76 -5.16 -1.25
N LYS A 176 17.63 -6.44 -1.61
CA LYS A 176 16.34 -7.14 -1.68
C LYS A 176 16.42 -8.51 -1.02
N GLY A 177 15.30 -8.98 -0.49
CA GLY A 177 15.18 -10.29 0.15
C GLY A 177 16.20 -10.46 1.27
N ASP A 178 16.89 -11.60 1.27
CA ASP A 178 17.86 -11.94 2.30
C ASP A 178 19.08 -10.99 2.32
N ASP A 179 19.43 -10.33 1.21
CA ASP A 179 20.60 -9.44 1.14
C ASP A 179 20.32 -8.01 1.64
N MET A 180 19.10 -7.77 2.14
CA MET A 180 18.69 -6.48 2.67
C MET A 180 19.58 -6.04 3.84
N THR A 181 20.18 -4.86 3.69
CA THR A 181 20.91 -4.16 4.76
C THR A 181 20.07 -3.02 5.30
N VAL A 182 19.86 -2.98 6.61
CA VAL A 182 19.09 -1.90 7.26
C VAL A 182 20.04 -0.81 7.76
N LYS A 183 19.83 0.42 7.30
CA LYS A 183 20.58 1.61 7.71
C LYS A 183 19.66 2.54 8.50
N PHE A 184 20.17 3.15 9.54
CA PHE A 184 19.46 4.21 10.25
C PHE A 184 19.99 5.56 9.80
N ILE A 185 19.10 6.40 9.26
CA ILE A 185 19.42 7.72 8.73
C ILE A 185 18.78 8.82 9.56
N ASP A 186 19.44 9.99 9.63
CA ASP A 186 18.79 11.21 10.09
C ASP A 186 18.03 11.93 8.96
N LYS A 187 17.35 13.03 9.31
CA LYS A 187 16.55 13.84 8.36
C LYS A 187 17.37 14.50 7.25
N ASP A 188 18.69 14.61 7.43
CA ASP A 188 19.64 15.06 6.39
C ASP A 188 20.14 13.91 5.52
N ASN A 189 19.57 12.71 5.67
CA ASN A 189 19.95 11.50 4.96
C ASN A 189 21.36 10.97 5.31
N LYS A 190 21.90 11.37 6.47
CA LYS A 190 23.21 10.87 6.95
C LYS A 190 22.99 9.57 7.70
N VAL A 191 23.72 8.53 7.29
CA VAL A 191 23.71 7.24 7.98
C VAL A 191 24.37 7.39 9.35
N LYS A 192 23.64 7.09 10.42
CA LYS A 192 24.17 7.02 11.79
C LYS A 192 24.85 5.70 12.06
N PHE A 193 24.16 4.60 11.78
CA PHE A 193 24.69 3.26 11.91
C PHE A 193 23.96 2.30 10.96
N THR A 194 24.46 1.07 10.88
CA THR A 194 23.92 0.01 10.02
C THR A 194 23.73 -1.24 10.85
N ILE A 195 22.54 -1.83 10.76
CA ILE A 195 22.23 -3.12 11.34
C ILE A 195 22.46 -4.20 10.28
N LYS A 196 23.21 -5.21 10.68
CA LYS A 196 23.45 -6.42 9.90
C LYS A 196 22.61 -7.54 10.48
N LYS A 197 21.88 -8.27 9.62
CA LYS A 197 20.97 -9.36 10.02
C LYS A 197 21.69 -10.47 10.79
N GLU A 198 22.98 -10.68 10.55
CA GLU A 198 23.78 -11.70 11.24
C GLU A 198 24.07 -11.32 12.70
N LYS A 199 23.99 -10.02 13.02
CA LYS A 199 24.26 -9.51 14.37
C LYS A 199 22.98 -9.29 15.16
N TYR A 200 21.96 -8.74 14.51
CA TYR A 200 20.68 -8.40 15.14
C TYR A 200 19.51 -8.75 14.24
N LYS A 201 18.46 -9.29 14.83
CA LYS A 201 17.13 -9.40 14.23
C LYS A 201 16.27 -8.21 14.67
N LEU A 202 15.60 -7.56 13.73
CA LEU A 202 14.66 -6.47 13.99
C LEU A 202 13.24 -7.02 14.04
N TYR A 203 12.52 -6.72 15.11
CA TYR A 203 11.06 -6.93 15.20
C TYR A 203 10.31 -5.61 14.99
N ASP A 204 10.87 -4.53 15.51
CA ASP A 204 10.46 -3.15 15.25
C ASP A 204 11.70 -2.37 14.78
N SER A 205 11.51 -1.40 13.90
CA SER A 205 12.56 -0.60 13.26
C SER A 205 12.61 0.83 13.80
N ASN A 206 11.96 1.05 14.95
CA ASN A 206 11.64 2.38 15.44
C ASN A 206 12.24 2.67 16.80
N PHE A 207 12.68 3.93 16.95
CA PHE A 207 13.18 4.42 18.21
C PHE A 207 12.04 4.89 19.10
N ARG A 208 12.13 4.53 20.38
CA ARG A 208 11.26 5.02 21.43
C ARG A 208 12.10 5.44 22.63
N GLU A 209 12.00 6.70 23.01
CA GLU A 209 12.75 7.30 24.12
C GLU A 209 14.27 7.18 23.98
N GLY A 210 14.75 7.17 22.74
CA GLY A 210 16.16 6.99 22.39
C GLY A 210 16.63 5.56 22.30
N TYR A 211 15.73 4.58 22.44
CA TYR A 211 16.05 3.16 22.39
C TYR A 211 15.42 2.46 21.20
N LEU A 212 16.19 1.59 20.56
CA LEU A 212 15.74 0.66 19.52
C LEU A 212 15.86 -0.78 20.04
N PRO A 213 14.75 -1.51 20.24
CA PRO A 213 14.81 -2.91 20.62
C PRO A 213 15.23 -3.79 19.43
N VAL A 214 16.22 -4.64 19.68
CA VAL A 214 16.74 -5.61 18.71
C VAL A 214 16.91 -6.96 19.38
N VAL A 215 16.94 -8.05 18.60
CA VAL A 215 17.20 -9.40 19.12
C VAL A 215 18.59 -9.86 18.74
N LYS A 216 19.38 -10.27 19.73
CA LYS A 216 20.74 -10.81 19.60
C LYS A 216 20.85 -12.09 20.42
N ASN A 217 21.21 -13.20 19.78
CA ASN A 217 21.29 -14.52 20.42
C ASN A 217 20.02 -14.85 21.23
N GLU A 218 18.85 -14.69 20.59
CA GLU A 218 17.51 -14.96 21.19
C GLU A 218 17.13 -14.04 22.37
N LYS A 219 17.90 -12.98 22.64
CA LYS A 219 17.63 -12.01 23.72
C LYS A 219 17.36 -10.63 23.16
N ILE A 220 16.41 -9.94 23.78
CA ILE A 220 16.16 -8.52 23.49
C ILE A 220 17.29 -7.68 24.07
N VAL A 221 17.76 -6.73 23.27
CA VAL A 221 18.79 -5.75 23.59
C VAL A 221 18.29 -4.40 23.11
N LEU A 222 18.50 -3.34 23.90
CA LEU A 222 18.19 -1.98 23.45
C LEU A 222 19.46 -1.33 22.90
N LEU A 223 19.38 -0.78 21.70
CA LEU A 223 20.41 0.06 21.11
C LEU A 223 20.10 1.54 21.36
N ASP A 224 21.12 2.34 21.65
CA ASP A 224 21.03 3.80 21.62
C ASP A 224 20.97 4.34 20.18
N LYS A 225 20.84 5.67 20.01
CA LYS A 225 20.75 6.34 18.70
C LYS A 225 22.04 6.26 17.88
N GLU A 226 23.14 5.87 18.50
CA GLU A 226 24.44 5.63 17.89
C GLU A 226 24.65 4.14 17.54
N GLY A 227 23.71 3.27 17.92
CA GLY A 227 23.74 1.83 17.66
C GLY A 227 24.53 1.01 18.68
N ASN A 228 24.83 1.56 19.85
CA ASN A 228 25.50 0.85 20.95
C ASN A 228 24.47 0.20 21.88
N GLU A 229 24.84 -0.95 22.46
CA GLU A 229 23.98 -1.65 23.44
C GLU A 229 23.90 -0.84 24.74
N ALA A 230 22.71 -0.30 25.01
CA ALA A 230 22.46 0.55 26.18
C ALA A 230 22.22 -0.29 27.45
N VAL A 231 21.52 -1.41 27.34
CA VAL A 231 21.25 -2.33 28.47
C VAL A 231 22.21 -3.50 28.44
N LYS A 232 23.09 -3.58 29.45
CA LYS A 232 24.17 -4.60 29.49
C LYS A 232 23.83 -5.83 30.33
N ASN A 233 22.85 -5.74 31.24
CA ASN A 233 22.69 -6.72 32.33
C ASN A 233 21.31 -7.37 32.43
N ALA A 234 20.41 -7.15 31.49
CA ALA A 234 19.10 -7.79 31.52
C ALA A 234 19.22 -9.27 31.13
N LYS A 235 18.90 -10.18 32.06
CA LYS A 235 18.67 -11.60 31.75
C LYS A 235 17.32 -11.73 31.04
N MET A 236 17.28 -11.40 29.76
CA MET A 236 16.11 -11.59 28.92
C MET A 236 16.17 -12.98 28.27
N GLU A 237 15.03 -13.64 28.14
CA GLU A 237 14.86 -14.88 27.37
C GLU A 237 14.08 -14.61 26.09
N GLU A 238 14.00 -15.63 25.23
CA GLU A 238 13.19 -15.58 24.01
C GLU A 238 11.70 -15.44 24.39
N GLY A 239 10.97 -14.50 23.76
CA GLY A 239 9.54 -14.36 24.01
C GLY A 239 8.92 -13.03 23.56
N TYR A 240 7.60 -12.93 23.74
CA TYR A 240 6.79 -11.76 23.42
C TYR A 240 6.84 -10.74 24.56
N GLY A 241 7.77 -9.79 24.56
CA GLY A 241 7.73 -8.66 25.51
C GLY A 241 9.00 -7.82 25.47
N GLY A 242 8.88 -6.49 25.42
CA GLY A 242 10.04 -5.58 25.47
C GLY A 242 10.34 -4.78 24.20
N TYR A 243 9.40 -4.71 23.27
CA TYR A 243 9.55 -3.94 22.02
C TYR A 243 9.23 -2.46 22.15
N ILE A 244 8.79 -2.02 23.33
CA ILE A 244 8.35 -0.64 23.57
C ILE A 244 8.96 -0.18 24.87
N VAL A 245 9.80 0.84 24.80
CA VAL A 245 10.24 1.61 25.96
C VAL A 245 9.27 2.77 26.14
N CYS A 246 8.73 2.88 27.36
CA CYS A 246 7.86 3.97 27.76
C CYS A 246 8.16 4.34 29.21
N ASP A 247 8.40 5.63 29.45
CA ASP A 247 8.82 6.16 30.75
C ASP A 247 10.03 5.40 31.35
N GLY A 248 11.01 5.09 30.50
CA GLY A 248 12.21 4.33 30.88
C GLY A 248 11.97 2.88 31.30
N LYS A 249 10.78 2.34 31.04
CA LYS A 249 10.36 0.97 31.42
C LYS A 249 10.00 0.17 30.17
N PHE A 250 10.13 -1.15 30.26
CA PHE A 250 9.69 -2.08 29.22
C PHE A 250 9.36 -3.46 29.82
N ALA A 251 8.49 -4.21 29.14
CA ALA A 251 8.18 -5.59 29.51
C ALA A 251 9.36 -6.52 29.20
N PHE A 252 9.62 -7.55 29.99
CA PHE A 252 10.62 -8.58 29.66
C PHE A 252 10.02 -9.97 29.83
N CYS A 253 10.50 -10.93 29.03
CA CYS A 253 10.12 -12.34 29.13
C CYS A 253 11.16 -13.15 29.92
N LYS A 254 10.66 -14.00 30.83
CA LYS A 254 11.46 -15.01 31.55
C LYS A 254 10.56 -16.21 31.91
N ASP A 255 11.03 -17.42 31.62
CA ASP A 255 10.32 -18.68 31.86
C ASP A 255 8.93 -18.74 31.19
N GLY A 256 8.74 -18.03 30.07
CA GLY A 256 7.47 -17.93 29.35
C GLY A 256 6.49 -16.89 29.92
N GLU A 257 6.85 -16.21 31.01
CA GLU A 257 6.02 -15.20 31.67
C GLU A 257 6.64 -13.80 31.52
N LEU A 258 5.81 -12.77 31.60
CA LEU A 258 6.21 -11.38 31.48
C LEU A 258 6.31 -10.69 32.83
N GLY A 259 7.34 -9.84 32.94
CA GLY A 259 7.58 -8.92 34.05
C GLY A 259 7.94 -7.52 33.54
N LEU A 260 8.27 -6.61 34.46
CA LEU A 260 8.61 -5.22 34.16
C LEU A 260 10.05 -4.91 34.57
N MET A 261 10.79 -4.22 33.71
CA MET A 261 12.17 -3.81 33.94
C MET A 261 12.37 -2.35 33.52
N ASN A 262 13.33 -1.66 34.12
CA ASN A 262 13.78 -0.34 33.64
C ASN A 262 14.96 -0.45 32.66
N VAL A 263 15.28 0.65 31.97
CA VAL A 263 16.41 0.74 31.02
C VAL A 263 17.79 0.53 31.65
N ASP A 264 17.92 0.59 32.99
CA ASP A 264 19.17 0.23 33.69
C ASP A 264 19.32 -1.29 33.89
N GLY A 265 18.27 -2.06 33.60
CA GLY A 265 18.24 -3.52 33.75
C GLY A 265 17.74 -4.00 35.11
N GLU A 266 17.18 -3.11 35.94
CA GLU A 266 16.60 -3.47 37.23
C GLU A 266 15.21 -4.06 37.04
N VAL A 267 14.99 -5.25 37.59
CA VAL A 267 13.68 -5.90 37.59
C VAL A 267 12.78 -5.17 38.60
N LEU A 268 11.79 -4.47 38.09
CA LEU A 268 10.78 -3.75 38.89
C LEU A 268 9.67 -4.71 39.34
N VAL A 269 9.19 -5.53 38.41
CA VAL A 269 8.17 -6.56 38.67
C VAL A 269 8.66 -7.88 38.12
N ARG A 270 8.67 -8.92 38.96
CA ARG A 270 9.10 -10.27 38.54
C ARG A 270 8.11 -10.86 37.53
N SER A 271 8.61 -11.70 36.64
CA SER A 271 7.79 -12.43 35.67
C SER A 271 6.74 -13.28 36.38
N LYS A 272 5.47 -13.08 36.01
CA LYS A 272 4.30 -13.85 36.49
C LYS A 272 3.03 -13.64 35.66
N TYR A 273 3.10 -12.83 34.59
CA TYR A 273 1.96 -12.44 33.77
C TYR A 273 2.01 -13.13 32.41
N GLU A 274 0.87 -13.49 31.86
CA GLU A 274 0.79 -14.06 30.50
C GLU A 274 1.03 -12.97 29.46
N GLU A 275 0.42 -11.81 29.67
CA GLU A 275 0.66 -10.60 28.88
C GLU A 275 1.01 -9.41 29.79
N LEU A 276 1.87 -8.53 29.31
CA LEU A 276 2.22 -7.28 29.99
C LEU A 276 2.71 -6.29 28.94
N TRP A 277 2.08 -5.11 28.92
CA TRP A 277 2.46 -4.05 28.01
C TRP A 277 2.27 -2.68 28.66
N ILE A 278 3.00 -1.70 28.14
CA ILE A 278 3.00 -0.34 28.66
C ILE A 278 2.40 0.54 27.56
N SER A 279 1.28 1.18 27.90
CA SER A 279 0.68 2.19 27.04
C SER A 279 1.55 3.45 26.97
N GLN A 280 1.32 4.32 25.99
CA GLN A 280 2.16 5.49 25.75
C GLN A 280 2.12 6.56 26.87
N ASP A 281 1.13 6.52 27.78
CA ASP A 281 1.12 7.39 28.98
C ASP A 281 1.70 6.71 30.23
N GLY A 282 2.33 5.55 30.06
CA GLY A 282 2.95 4.79 31.14
C GLY A 282 1.99 3.87 31.91
N THR A 283 0.70 3.79 31.55
CA THR A 283 -0.21 2.82 32.17
C THR A 283 0.23 1.39 31.83
N ILE A 284 0.43 0.56 32.85
CA ILE A 284 0.90 -0.83 32.73
C ILE A 284 -0.32 -1.75 32.80
N VAL A 285 -0.64 -2.37 31.67
CA VAL A 285 -1.71 -3.37 31.57
C VAL A 285 -1.07 -4.75 31.67
N ALA A 286 -1.64 -5.60 32.51
CA ALA A 286 -1.15 -6.96 32.72
C ALA A 286 -2.30 -7.96 32.63
N CYS A 287 -1.98 -9.19 32.24
CA CYS A 287 -2.93 -10.29 32.12
C CYS A 287 -2.50 -11.47 32.99
N LEU A 288 -3.45 -12.05 33.71
CA LEU A 288 -3.31 -13.29 34.44
C LEU A 288 -4.23 -14.35 33.84
N LYS A 289 -3.82 -15.61 33.98
CA LYS A 289 -4.64 -16.76 33.61
C LYS A 289 -5.52 -17.20 34.79
N ASP A 290 -6.83 -17.13 34.61
CA ASP A 290 -7.83 -17.71 35.51
C ASP A 290 -8.46 -18.95 34.83
N GLY A 291 -7.85 -20.12 35.07
CA GLY A 291 -8.23 -21.36 34.40
C GLY A 291 -7.92 -21.34 32.90
N GLU A 292 -8.95 -21.34 32.07
CA GLU A 292 -8.84 -21.19 30.60
C GLU A 292 -9.07 -19.75 30.13
N LYS A 293 -9.40 -18.82 31.04
CA LYS A 293 -9.67 -17.43 30.70
C LYS A 293 -8.47 -16.54 30.99
N GLU A 294 -8.26 -15.58 30.12
CA GLU A 294 -7.37 -14.45 30.33
C GLU A 294 -8.15 -13.32 30.99
N ARG A 295 -7.58 -12.73 32.04
CA ARG A 295 -8.17 -11.60 32.73
C ARG A 295 -7.16 -10.48 32.85
N TYR A 296 -7.57 -9.29 32.44
CA TYR A 296 -6.74 -8.10 32.38
C TYR A 296 -6.98 -7.22 33.59
N GLY A 297 -5.90 -6.62 34.10
CA GLY A 297 -5.87 -5.64 35.18
C GLY A 297 -4.82 -4.57 34.92
N ILE A 298 -4.73 -3.59 35.82
CA ILE A 298 -3.68 -2.57 35.80
C ILE A 298 -2.86 -2.69 37.05
N ILE A 299 -1.54 -2.57 36.90
CA ILE A 299 -0.59 -2.58 38.01
C ILE A 299 0.24 -1.30 38.04
N ASP A 300 0.77 -0.97 39.21
CA ASP A 300 1.83 0.03 39.33
C ASP A 300 3.20 -0.59 39.01
N ASP A 301 4.27 0.22 39.08
CA ASP A 301 5.63 -0.23 38.81
C ASP A 301 6.26 -1.10 39.92
N LYS A 302 5.53 -1.33 41.02
CA LYS A 302 5.88 -2.31 42.06
C LYS A 302 5.11 -3.62 41.88
N GLY A 303 4.19 -3.66 40.93
CA GLY A 303 3.33 -4.81 40.66
C GLY A 303 2.13 -4.91 41.60
N GLU A 304 1.81 -3.82 42.30
CA GLU A 304 0.60 -3.69 43.11
C GLU A 304 -0.59 -3.38 42.20
N GLU A 305 -1.74 -3.97 42.54
CA GLU A 305 -2.97 -3.81 41.79
C GLU A 305 -3.50 -2.37 41.87
N VAL A 306 -3.71 -1.75 40.70
CA VAL A 306 -4.40 -0.46 40.54
C VAL A 306 -5.83 -0.70 40.07
N LEU A 307 -6.03 -1.61 39.11
CA LEU A 307 -7.32 -2.18 38.75
C LEU A 307 -7.29 -3.70 38.83
N PRO A 308 -8.36 -4.33 39.34
CA PRO A 308 -8.43 -5.77 39.50
C PRO A 308 -8.41 -6.51 38.16
N PHE A 309 -7.94 -7.75 38.21
CA PHE A 309 -7.88 -8.68 37.07
C PHE A 309 -9.25 -9.32 36.82
N ASP A 310 -10.27 -8.50 36.56
CA ASP A 310 -11.66 -8.94 36.36
C ASP A 310 -12.15 -8.79 34.91
N TYR A 311 -11.39 -8.08 34.07
CA TYR A 311 -11.81 -7.64 32.74
C TYR A 311 -11.34 -8.58 31.62
N ASP A 312 -12.10 -8.65 30.53
CA ASP A 312 -11.74 -9.43 29.33
C ASP A 312 -10.80 -8.67 28.38
N ASP A 313 -10.77 -7.33 28.46
CA ASP A 313 -9.83 -6.45 27.73
C ASP A 313 -9.77 -5.09 28.46
N ILE A 314 -8.61 -4.43 28.46
CA ILE A 314 -8.41 -3.08 28.99
C ILE A 314 -7.64 -2.25 27.98
N ARG A 315 -8.18 -1.07 27.66
CA ARG A 315 -7.66 -0.15 26.67
C ARG A 315 -7.50 1.25 27.27
N PRO A 316 -6.31 1.61 27.79
CA PRO A 316 -6.03 2.94 28.29
C PRO A 316 -6.23 4.01 27.22
N LEU A 317 -6.93 5.08 27.60
CA LEU A 317 -7.13 6.26 26.77
C LEU A 317 -6.07 7.29 27.15
N MET A 318 -4.94 7.19 26.45
CA MET A 318 -3.73 7.98 26.70
C MET A 318 -4.04 9.45 26.98
N GLY A 319 -3.47 10.00 28.05
CA GLY A 319 -3.56 11.42 28.40
C GLY A 319 -4.88 11.85 29.07
N THR A 320 -5.86 10.96 29.21
CA THR A 320 -7.11 11.24 29.96
C THR A 320 -7.07 10.69 31.38
N GLY A 321 -6.29 9.63 31.60
CA GLY A 321 -6.35 8.81 32.81
C GLY A 321 -7.55 7.86 32.87
N ASN A 322 -8.35 7.80 31.82
CA ASN A 322 -9.46 6.85 31.71
C ASN A 322 -9.06 5.67 30.82
N MET A 323 -9.91 4.66 30.80
CA MET A 323 -9.73 3.46 29.98
C MET A 323 -11.07 2.85 29.61
N LEU A 324 -11.08 2.21 28.45
CA LEU A 324 -12.18 1.35 28.05
C LEU A 324 -11.91 -0.04 28.61
N VAL A 325 -12.87 -0.59 29.33
CA VAL A 325 -12.81 -1.95 29.85
C VAL A 325 -13.90 -2.78 29.19
N LYS A 326 -13.58 -4.04 28.93
CA LYS A 326 -14.51 -4.99 28.32
C LYS A 326 -14.90 -6.05 29.35
N GLU A 327 -16.19 -6.29 29.47
CA GLU A 327 -16.74 -7.43 30.20
C GLU A 327 -17.79 -8.13 29.33
N GLY A 328 -17.55 -9.40 29.02
CA GLY A 328 -18.35 -10.18 28.09
C GLY A 328 -18.37 -9.57 26.69
N LYS A 329 -19.53 -9.03 26.30
CA LYS A 329 -19.74 -8.45 24.96
C LYS A 329 -19.69 -6.93 24.94
N THR A 330 -19.69 -6.30 26.12
CA THR A 330 -19.91 -4.87 26.26
C THR A 330 -18.65 -4.17 26.77
N TRP A 331 -18.54 -2.91 26.40
CA TRP A 331 -17.51 -2.00 26.84
C TRP A 331 -18.09 -0.91 27.73
N ALA A 332 -17.30 -0.49 28.70
CA ALA A 332 -17.59 0.65 29.57
C ALA A 332 -16.35 1.56 29.65
N LEU A 333 -16.57 2.82 29.96
CA LEU A 333 -15.50 3.79 30.22
C LEU A 333 -15.32 3.93 31.73
N VAL A 334 -14.11 3.69 32.23
CA VAL A 334 -13.78 3.80 33.65
C VAL A 334 -12.58 4.72 33.86
N ASN A 335 -12.48 5.31 35.05
CA ASN A 335 -11.32 6.10 35.47
C ASN A 335 -10.24 5.22 36.14
N LYS A 336 -9.12 5.83 36.57
CA LYS A 336 -8.01 5.11 37.25
C LYS A 336 -8.41 4.40 38.55
N GLU A 337 -9.47 4.86 39.21
CA GLU A 337 -9.99 4.22 40.43
C GLU A 337 -11.00 3.09 40.13
N GLY A 338 -11.23 2.77 38.85
CA GLY A 338 -12.18 1.73 38.43
C GLY A 338 -13.63 2.19 38.47
N LYS A 339 -13.88 3.48 38.72
CA LYS A 339 -15.22 4.03 38.72
C LYS A 339 -15.69 4.22 37.28
N GLU A 340 -16.84 3.63 36.98
CA GLU A 340 -17.53 3.84 35.71
C GLU A 340 -17.93 5.31 35.52
N ILE A 341 -17.58 5.85 34.35
CA ILE A 341 -17.89 7.20 33.90
C ILE A 341 -18.74 7.22 32.62
N SER A 342 -18.90 6.07 31.94
CA SER A 342 -19.83 5.92 30.81
C SER A 342 -21.24 6.40 31.14
N LYS A 343 -21.91 6.97 30.14
CA LYS A 343 -23.34 7.32 30.21
C LYS A 343 -24.26 6.25 29.65
N ASP A 344 -23.70 5.36 28.84
CA ASP A 344 -24.36 4.26 28.16
C ASP A 344 -23.38 3.09 28.09
N THR A 345 -23.90 1.89 27.85
CA THR A 345 -23.10 0.69 27.55
C THR A 345 -22.78 0.63 26.05
N TYR A 346 -21.61 0.12 25.67
CA TYR A 346 -21.18 0.08 24.26
C TYR A 346 -20.95 -1.35 23.75
N ASP A 347 -21.47 -1.68 22.58
CA ASP A 347 -21.22 -2.96 21.88
C ASP A 347 -19.87 -2.99 21.17
N ALA A 348 -19.39 -1.82 20.74
CA ALA A 348 -18.13 -1.67 20.05
C ALA A 348 -17.49 -0.31 20.35
N VAL A 349 -16.16 -0.28 20.32
CA VAL A 349 -15.35 0.93 20.52
C VAL A 349 -14.23 0.97 19.47
N SER A 350 -13.90 2.16 18.99
CA SER A 350 -12.87 2.38 17.98
C SER A 350 -12.26 3.78 18.12
N TYR A 351 -10.93 3.86 18.06
CA TYR A 351 -10.16 5.10 18.15
C TYR A 351 -8.74 4.87 17.59
N THR A 352 -8.02 5.95 17.25
CA THR A 352 -6.60 5.84 16.89
C THR A 352 -5.71 6.12 18.11
N LEU A 353 -4.55 5.48 18.15
CA LEU A 353 -3.49 5.87 19.08
C LEU A 353 -2.69 7.02 18.46
N SER A 354 -3.22 8.24 18.52
CA SER A 354 -2.48 9.43 18.11
C SER A 354 -1.65 9.96 19.29
N GLY A 355 -0.48 9.37 19.50
CA GLY A 355 0.40 9.74 20.61
C GLY A 355 1.81 10.09 20.21
N LYS A 356 2.71 10.05 21.20
CA LYS A 356 4.17 10.18 21.04
C LYS A 356 4.70 9.31 19.89
N TYR A 357 4.05 8.17 19.66
CA TYR A 357 4.28 7.27 18.53
C TYR A 357 2.97 7.06 17.76
N PRO A 358 2.74 7.82 16.68
CA PRO A 358 1.46 7.82 15.97
C PRO A 358 1.20 6.55 15.16
N SER A 359 -0.07 6.30 14.82
CA SER A 359 -0.50 5.24 13.91
C SER A 359 0.19 5.38 12.55
N ARG A 360 0.89 4.32 12.12
CA ARG A 360 1.70 4.29 10.90
C ARG A 360 0.90 3.70 9.76
N MET A 361 0.37 4.56 8.91
CA MET A 361 -0.48 4.15 7.81
C MET A 361 0.14 4.60 6.50
N PHE A 362 0.04 3.72 5.50
CA PHE A 362 0.36 4.07 4.14
C PHE A 362 -0.93 4.15 3.33
N VAL A 363 -1.03 5.19 2.52
CA VAL A 363 -2.04 5.28 1.47
C VAL A 363 -1.42 4.86 0.14
N ARG A 364 -2.21 4.17 -0.69
CA ARG A 364 -1.78 3.72 -2.02
C ARG A 364 -2.43 4.58 -3.10
N SER A 365 -1.64 4.95 -4.09
CA SER A 365 -2.14 5.58 -5.31
C SER A 365 -3.07 4.62 -6.03
N ASN A 366 -4.19 5.13 -6.51
CA ASN A 366 -5.05 4.46 -7.49
C ASN A 366 -4.95 5.14 -8.87
N TYR A 367 -3.94 5.99 -9.08
CA TYR A 367 -3.71 6.62 -10.36
C TYR A 367 -3.00 5.66 -11.31
N PHE A 368 -3.57 5.51 -12.50
CA PHE A 368 -3.01 4.74 -13.59
C PHE A 368 -2.77 5.65 -14.79
N ASP A 369 -1.50 5.81 -15.19
CA ASP A 369 -1.13 6.56 -16.39
C ASP A 369 -1.35 5.71 -17.65
N ALA A 370 -2.62 5.60 -18.06
CA ALA A 370 -2.97 4.82 -19.24
C ALA A 370 -2.26 5.34 -20.49
N GLU A 371 -2.19 6.67 -20.67
CA GLU A 371 -1.59 7.30 -21.87
C GLU A 371 -0.06 7.18 -21.89
N GLY A 372 0.61 7.37 -20.75
CA GLY A 372 2.06 7.21 -20.65
C GLY A 372 2.51 5.76 -20.85
N ASN A 373 1.79 4.79 -20.25
CA ASN A 373 2.07 3.37 -20.46
C ASN A 373 1.82 2.96 -21.91
N ALA A 374 0.75 3.45 -22.51
CA ALA A 374 0.50 3.35 -23.95
C ALA A 374 1.71 3.87 -24.75
N ALA A 375 2.11 5.12 -24.52
CA ALA A 375 3.25 5.73 -25.23
C ALA A 375 4.56 4.94 -25.10
N LEU A 376 4.84 4.34 -23.94
CA LEU A 376 5.98 3.44 -23.74
C LEU A 376 5.89 2.18 -24.60
N VAL A 377 4.71 1.55 -24.64
CA VAL A 377 4.48 0.35 -25.46
C VAL A 377 4.66 0.67 -26.96
N ALA A 378 4.19 1.80 -27.49
CA ALA A 378 4.44 2.09 -28.92
C ALA A 378 5.88 2.47 -29.24
N LYS A 379 6.65 3.00 -28.28
CA LYS A 379 8.08 3.27 -28.53
C LYS A 379 8.87 1.99 -28.77
N GLU A 380 8.49 0.90 -28.10
CA GLU A 380 9.06 -0.43 -28.33
C GLU A 380 8.56 -1.05 -29.65
N ILE A 381 7.41 -0.57 -30.16
CA ILE A 381 6.88 -0.92 -31.48
C ILE A 381 7.49 0.02 -32.54
N THR A 382 8.74 -0.23 -32.90
CA THR A 382 9.40 0.41 -34.05
C THR A 382 8.91 -0.21 -35.37
N GLY A 383 9.07 0.47 -36.51
CA GLY A 383 8.78 -0.10 -37.84
C GLY A 383 9.55 -1.40 -38.17
N ASP A 384 10.53 -1.79 -37.34
CA ASP A 384 11.28 -3.04 -37.46
C ASP A 384 10.75 -4.18 -36.55
N SER A 385 9.95 -3.84 -35.54
CA SER A 385 9.57 -4.74 -34.43
C SER A 385 8.37 -5.66 -34.71
N PHE A 386 7.66 -5.43 -35.82
CA PHE A 386 6.66 -6.35 -36.35
C PHE A 386 7.19 -6.96 -37.66
N PHE A 387 7.99 -8.01 -37.55
CA PHE A 387 8.56 -8.76 -38.67
C PHE A 387 9.35 -7.92 -39.70
N GLY A 388 9.90 -6.76 -39.32
CA GLY A 388 10.70 -5.92 -40.22
C GLY A 388 9.92 -5.15 -41.29
N VAL A 389 8.60 -4.95 -41.13
CA VAL A 389 7.75 -4.29 -42.13
C VAL A 389 7.72 -2.77 -41.93
N LYS A 390 8.45 -2.04 -42.77
CA LYS A 390 8.52 -0.56 -42.74
C LYS A 390 7.43 0.09 -43.60
N ALA A 391 7.09 1.35 -43.27
CA ALA A 391 6.38 2.23 -44.20
C ALA A 391 7.16 2.36 -45.52
N GLY A 392 6.48 2.19 -46.66
CA GLY A 392 7.09 2.18 -48.00
C GLY A 392 7.50 0.80 -48.53
N VAL A 393 7.43 -0.26 -47.72
CA VAL A 393 7.66 -1.64 -48.17
C VAL A 393 6.47 -2.10 -49.01
N THR A 394 6.74 -2.57 -50.23
CA THR A 394 5.74 -3.19 -51.12
C THR A 394 5.71 -4.70 -50.89
N ALA A 395 4.66 -5.40 -51.31
CA ALA A 395 4.66 -6.87 -51.19
C ALA A 395 5.76 -7.52 -52.07
N ALA A 396 6.24 -6.83 -53.11
CA ALA A 396 7.38 -7.27 -53.91
C ALA A 396 8.70 -7.25 -53.11
N ASP A 397 8.88 -6.29 -52.20
CA ASP A 397 10.03 -6.23 -51.30
C ASP A 397 9.99 -7.36 -50.26
N LEU A 398 8.78 -7.73 -49.81
CA LEU A 398 8.56 -8.90 -48.94
C LEU A 398 8.87 -10.22 -49.66
N ILE A 399 8.48 -10.37 -50.93
CA ILE A 399 8.86 -11.53 -51.77
C ILE A 399 10.39 -11.59 -51.96
N ALA A 400 11.03 -10.46 -52.26
CA ALA A 400 12.48 -10.38 -52.46
C ALA A 400 13.31 -10.67 -51.19
N SER A 401 12.72 -10.46 -50.00
CA SER A 401 13.34 -10.77 -48.71
C SER A 401 13.34 -12.27 -48.34
N GLY A 402 12.80 -13.14 -49.20
CA GLY A 402 12.79 -14.60 -49.02
C GLY A 402 11.45 -15.20 -48.58
N VAL A 403 10.34 -14.46 -48.72
CA VAL A 403 8.97 -14.99 -48.57
C VAL A 403 8.53 -15.53 -49.94
N THR A 404 8.72 -16.84 -50.19
CA THR A 404 8.82 -17.36 -51.57
C THR A 404 7.55 -17.92 -52.21
N ASP A 405 6.38 -17.94 -51.57
CA ASP A 405 5.17 -18.53 -52.18
C ASP A 405 3.96 -17.59 -52.16
N ILE A 406 4.02 -16.54 -52.98
CA ILE A 406 2.85 -15.80 -53.45
C ILE A 406 2.62 -16.21 -54.90
N THR A 407 1.68 -17.12 -55.17
CA THR A 407 1.34 -17.52 -56.55
C THR A 407 -0.13 -17.22 -56.84
N GLY A 408 -0.37 -16.35 -57.84
CA GLY A 408 -1.69 -16.00 -58.35
C GLY A 408 -1.60 -14.86 -59.38
N GLU A 409 -2.36 -14.96 -60.48
CA GLU A 409 -2.45 -13.87 -61.47
C GLU A 409 -3.16 -12.65 -60.86
N ALA A 410 -2.51 -11.48 -60.96
CA ALA A 410 -2.97 -10.21 -60.39
C ALA A 410 -4.34 -9.74 -60.90
N SER A 411 -4.85 -10.32 -61.99
CA SER A 411 -6.15 -10.00 -62.60
C SER A 411 -7.37 -10.48 -61.82
N ASN A 412 -7.21 -11.33 -60.80
CA ASN A 412 -8.32 -11.83 -59.98
C ASN A 412 -8.58 -11.02 -58.69
N TYR A 413 -7.79 -9.98 -58.43
CA TYR A 413 -7.95 -9.15 -57.24
C TYR A 413 -8.57 -7.79 -57.59
N SER A 414 -9.84 -7.79 -58.03
CA SER A 414 -10.65 -6.59 -57.91
C SER A 414 -11.43 -6.70 -56.60
N TYR A 415 -11.00 -6.02 -55.56
CA TYR A 415 -11.86 -5.41 -54.53
C TYR A 415 -10.91 -4.65 -53.62
N GLN A 416 -11.26 -3.38 -53.35
CA GLN A 416 -10.60 -2.55 -52.35
C GLN A 416 -10.26 -3.41 -51.12
N SER A 417 -8.97 -3.64 -50.89
CA SER A 417 -8.52 -4.33 -49.69
C SER A 417 -8.37 -3.27 -48.61
N VAL A 418 -9.50 -2.78 -48.11
CA VAL A 418 -9.48 -2.12 -46.81
C VAL A 418 -9.40 -3.26 -45.80
N LEU A 419 -8.24 -3.48 -45.18
CA LEU A 419 -8.24 -4.18 -43.90
C LEU A 419 -8.75 -3.19 -42.86
N CYS A 420 -10.07 -3.03 -42.83
CA CYS A 420 -10.76 -2.23 -41.84
C CYS A 420 -11.11 -3.19 -40.70
N VAL A 421 -10.25 -3.25 -39.68
CA VAL A 421 -10.65 -3.82 -38.40
C VAL A 421 -11.42 -2.71 -37.67
N THR A 422 -12.74 -2.75 -37.78
CA THR A 422 -13.61 -1.83 -37.06
C THR A 422 -14.29 -2.61 -35.95
N ARG A 423 -14.18 -2.15 -34.71
CA ARG A 423 -15.17 -2.50 -33.68
C ARG A 423 -15.60 -1.25 -32.94
N GLN A 424 -16.83 -0.86 -33.24
CA GLN A 424 -17.51 0.30 -32.67
C GLN A 424 -17.69 0.11 -31.17
N LEU A 425 -17.21 1.09 -30.40
CA LEU A 425 -17.51 1.20 -28.98
C LEU A 425 -18.17 2.55 -28.80
N GLY A 426 -19.44 2.62 -28.43
CA GLY A 426 -20.31 1.54 -27.98
C GLY A 426 -20.00 0.93 -26.61
N MET A 427 -20.01 1.64 -25.49
CA MET A 427 -19.99 3.08 -25.36
C MET A 427 -18.69 3.75 -25.83
N LEU A 428 -17.58 3.46 -25.17
CA LEU A 428 -16.48 4.44 -25.08
C LEU A 428 -15.21 3.75 -24.55
N GLY A 429 -14.35 3.13 -25.35
CA GLY A 429 -14.04 3.39 -26.75
C GLY A 429 -13.00 2.39 -27.23
N SER A 430 -12.63 2.53 -28.50
CA SER A 430 -11.77 1.63 -29.26
C SER A 430 -10.41 2.24 -29.61
N VAL A 431 -9.42 1.41 -29.96
CA VAL A 431 -8.21 1.86 -30.67
C VAL A 431 -7.89 1.00 -31.88
N GLU A 432 -7.57 1.70 -32.97
CA GLU A 432 -7.50 1.24 -34.36
C GLU A 432 -6.04 1.22 -34.86
N ALA A 433 -5.76 0.31 -35.79
CA ALA A 433 -4.64 0.44 -36.73
C ALA A 433 -5.17 0.03 -38.11
N SER A 434 -5.18 0.96 -39.06
CA SER A 434 -5.65 0.72 -40.43
C SER A 434 -4.49 0.82 -41.42
N ILE A 435 -4.25 -0.25 -42.18
CA ILE A 435 -3.36 -0.22 -43.35
C ILE A 435 -4.25 -0.30 -44.59
N THR A 436 -4.32 0.80 -45.35
CA THR A 436 -5.15 0.87 -46.55
C THR A 436 -4.26 0.79 -47.79
N PHE A 437 -4.48 -0.23 -48.62
CA PHE A 437 -3.92 -0.30 -49.98
C PHE A 437 -5.02 0.14 -50.95
N THR A 438 -4.80 1.23 -51.69
CA THR A 438 -5.87 1.82 -52.51
C THR A 438 -6.01 1.17 -53.89
N ASP A 439 -4.93 0.65 -54.48
CA ASP A 439 -4.93 0.16 -55.87
C ASP A 439 -4.05 -1.09 -56.07
N GLY A 440 -4.37 -2.16 -55.34
CA GLY A 440 -3.65 -3.42 -55.44
C GLY A 440 -2.23 -3.37 -54.85
N ILE A 441 -1.55 -4.51 -54.94
CA ILE A 441 -0.34 -4.92 -54.20
C ILE A 441 0.92 -4.06 -54.50
N THR A 442 0.83 -3.09 -55.42
CA THR A 442 1.97 -2.36 -56.01
C THR A 442 2.17 -0.92 -55.51
N SER A 443 1.33 -0.40 -54.62
CA SER A 443 1.44 0.99 -54.13
C SER A 443 2.02 1.08 -52.70
N PRO A 444 2.88 2.09 -52.38
CA PRO A 444 3.56 2.19 -51.08
C PRO A 444 2.65 2.66 -49.94
N ILE A 445 2.90 2.13 -48.73
CA ILE A 445 2.23 2.51 -47.47
C ILE A 445 2.48 3.99 -47.19
N LYS A 446 1.40 4.77 -47.02
CA LYS A 446 1.49 6.24 -46.96
C LYS A 446 1.47 6.84 -45.55
N GLU A 447 0.84 6.18 -44.57
CA GLU A 447 0.73 6.67 -43.20
C GLU A 447 0.54 5.50 -42.22
N ILE A 448 1.05 5.63 -40.99
CA ILE A 448 0.88 4.66 -39.90
C ILE A 448 0.44 5.46 -38.67
N GLU A 449 -0.75 5.18 -38.14
CA GLU A 449 -1.23 5.68 -36.85
C GLU A 449 -1.37 4.53 -35.85
N TYR A 450 -1.19 4.83 -34.56
CA TYR A 450 -1.13 3.85 -33.47
C TYR A 450 -2.15 4.14 -32.37
N GLY A 451 -2.67 3.09 -31.73
CA GLY A 451 -2.92 3.16 -30.28
C GLY A 451 -3.38 1.85 -29.60
N TYR A 452 -3.90 1.94 -28.36
CA TYR A 452 -3.64 0.99 -27.26
C TYR A 452 -4.86 0.49 -26.46
N TRP A 453 -4.72 -0.66 -25.78
CA TRP A 453 -5.78 -1.29 -24.98
C TRP A 453 -5.32 -2.09 -23.75
N TYR A 454 -6.21 -2.23 -22.74
CA TYR A 454 -6.00 -2.91 -21.44
C TYR A 454 -7.23 -3.76 -21.04
N ASN A 455 -7.05 -4.91 -20.36
CA ASN A 455 -8.12 -5.79 -19.86
C ASN A 455 -8.09 -5.98 -18.32
N TYR A 456 -9.27 -6.10 -17.69
CA TYR A 456 -9.48 -6.42 -16.26
C TYR A 456 -10.66 -7.42 -16.08
N GLU A 457 -10.58 -8.36 -15.13
CA GLU A 457 -11.67 -9.31 -14.79
C GLU A 457 -12.57 -8.79 -13.65
N ASN A 458 -13.90 -8.94 -13.79
CA ASN A 458 -14.91 -8.46 -12.85
C ASN A 458 -15.30 -9.52 -11.80
N ILE A 459 -15.09 -9.19 -10.52
CA ILE A 459 -15.90 -9.74 -9.41
C ILE A 459 -17.10 -8.80 -9.24
N VAL A 460 -18.30 -9.36 -9.02
CA VAL A 460 -19.57 -8.63 -8.90
C VAL A 460 -19.48 -7.49 -7.86
N GLY A 461 -19.76 -6.25 -8.27
CA GLY A 461 -19.75 -5.04 -7.42
C GLY A 461 -18.76 -3.92 -7.81
N TYR A 462 -18.27 -3.92 -9.06
CA TYR A 462 -17.14 -3.10 -9.52
C TYR A 462 -17.53 -1.71 -10.10
N GLU A 463 -16.79 -0.66 -9.71
CA GLU A 463 -16.79 0.70 -10.30
C GLU A 463 -15.33 1.11 -10.63
N PHE A 464 -15.13 1.83 -11.75
CA PHE A 464 -13.82 2.25 -12.29
C PHE A 464 -12.96 3.01 -11.25
N ASN A 465 -11.62 2.89 -11.28
CA ASN A 465 -10.65 3.54 -10.37
C ASN A 465 -10.62 3.14 -8.88
N LYS A 466 -11.39 2.12 -8.42
CA LYS A 466 -11.34 1.69 -7.01
C LYS A 466 -10.25 0.66 -6.66
N SER A 467 -9.80 -0.20 -7.59
CA SER A 467 -8.92 -1.35 -7.24
C SER A 467 -7.97 -1.87 -8.34
N SER A 468 -7.55 -1.06 -9.31
CA SER A 468 -6.89 -1.58 -10.53
C SER A 468 -5.39 -1.85 -10.38
N VAL A 469 -4.96 -3.10 -10.58
CA VAL A 469 -3.58 -3.49 -10.95
C VAL A 469 -3.63 -4.05 -12.38
N PRO A 470 -2.81 -3.57 -13.33
CA PRO A 470 -2.86 -4.05 -14.71
C PRO A 470 -2.38 -5.49 -14.79
N MET A 471 -3.24 -6.46 -15.11
CA MET A 471 -2.89 -7.89 -15.09
C MET A 471 -2.35 -8.44 -16.42
N MET A 472 -2.74 -7.86 -17.56
CA MET A 472 -2.40 -8.40 -18.89
C MET A 472 -2.44 -7.31 -19.97
N ALA A 473 -1.50 -7.38 -20.91
CA ALA A 473 -1.52 -6.65 -22.18
C ALA A 473 -1.57 -7.64 -23.34
N GLU A 474 -2.46 -7.45 -24.32
CA GLU A 474 -2.65 -8.37 -25.44
C GLU A 474 -2.66 -7.61 -26.78
N ALA A 475 -1.97 -8.16 -27.79
CA ALA A 475 -1.95 -7.69 -29.16
C ALA A 475 -2.42 -8.80 -30.10
N VAL A 476 -3.42 -8.52 -30.94
CA VAL A 476 -4.02 -9.51 -31.84
C VAL A 476 -3.73 -9.18 -33.29
N VAL A 477 -3.23 -10.17 -34.04
CA VAL A 477 -3.00 -10.09 -35.48
C VAL A 477 -3.93 -11.07 -36.17
N SER A 478 -4.86 -10.56 -36.97
CA SER A 478 -5.74 -11.40 -37.79
C SER A 478 -5.24 -11.48 -39.22
N VAL A 479 -4.99 -12.69 -39.68
CA VAL A 479 -4.61 -13.00 -41.06
C VAL A 479 -5.86 -13.51 -41.78
N GLY A 480 -6.32 -12.74 -42.77
CA GLY A 480 -7.56 -13.01 -43.51
C GLY A 480 -7.50 -14.22 -44.46
N PRO A 481 -8.63 -14.57 -45.12
CA PRO A 481 -8.89 -15.84 -45.83
C PRO A 481 -8.08 -16.07 -47.13
N GLN A 482 -6.99 -15.33 -47.33
CA GLN A 482 -6.06 -15.50 -48.47
C GLN A 482 -5.38 -16.89 -48.47
N PHE A 483 -5.58 -17.69 -47.41
CA PHE A 483 -4.96 -19.00 -47.19
C PHE A 483 -5.95 -20.16 -47.27
N ALA A 484 -7.04 -20.01 -48.04
CA ALA A 484 -8.01 -21.08 -48.26
C ALA A 484 -7.31 -22.40 -48.62
N ASN A 485 -7.49 -23.41 -47.78
CA ASN A 485 -6.87 -24.75 -47.81
C ASN A 485 -5.42 -24.91 -47.32
N GLN A 486 -4.78 -23.89 -46.72
CA GLN A 486 -3.41 -23.99 -46.18
C GLN A 486 -3.24 -23.52 -44.72
N ARG A 487 -4.35 -23.21 -44.04
CA ARG A 487 -4.41 -22.76 -42.64
C ARG A 487 -3.49 -23.57 -41.73
N ASP A 488 -3.61 -24.89 -41.74
CA ASP A 488 -2.87 -25.76 -40.80
C ASP A 488 -1.36 -25.77 -41.09
N LYS A 489 -0.96 -25.69 -42.37
CA LYS A 489 0.45 -25.58 -42.77
C LYS A 489 1.06 -24.23 -42.38
N PHE A 490 0.28 -23.15 -42.52
CA PHE A 490 0.69 -21.81 -42.07
C PHE A 490 0.85 -21.75 -40.55
N MET A 491 -0.11 -22.33 -39.81
CA MET A 491 -0.03 -22.48 -38.35
C MET A 491 1.24 -23.23 -37.93
N ASP A 492 1.56 -24.35 -38.57
CA ASP A 492 2.74 -25.17 -38.24
C ASP A 492 4.06 -24.42 -38.46
N GLU A 493 4.20 -23.70 -39.59
CA GLU A 493 5.40 -22.89 -39.86
C GLU A 493 5.51 -21.68 -38.93
N LEU A 494 4.38 -21.05 -38.59
CA LEU A 494 4.33 -19.97 -37.62
C LEU A 494 4.76 -20.46 -36.22
N CYS A 495 4.27 -21.62 -35.80
CA CYS A 495 4.68 -22.27 -34.55
C CYS A 495 6.18 -22.57 -34.48
N LYS A 496 6.79 -23.03 -35.58
CA LYS A 496 8.24 -23.24 -35.67
C LYS A 496 9.02 -21.94 -35.54
N LYS A 497 8.55 -20.86 -36.18
CA LYS A 497 9.17 -19.53 -36.05
C LYS A 497 9.05 -18.97 -34.64
N ILE A 498 7.88 -19.10 -34.00
CA ILE A 498 7.68 -18.70 -32.59
C ILE A 498 8.65 -19.47 -31.68
N THR A 499 8.84 -20.76 -31.92
CA THR A 499 9.81 -21.57 -31.18
C THR A 499 11.26 -21.08 -31.39
N GLY A 500 11.60 -20.70 -32.62
CA GLY A 500 12.90 -20.10 -32.95
C GLY A 500 13.17 -18.74 -32.29
N LEU A 501 12.13 -18.06 -31.81
CA LEU A 501 12.24 -16.80 -31.05
C LEU A 501 12.44 -17.01 -29.54
N GLY A 502 12.66 -18.25 -29.10
CA GLY A 502 12.91 -18.59 -27.69
C GLY A 502 11.65 -18.86 -26.87
N PHE A 503 10.48 -18.91 -27.51
CA PHE A 503 9.27 -19.40 -26.86
C PHE A 503 9.23 -20.93 -26.88
N VAL A 504 8.76 -21.54 -25.81
CA VAL A 504 8.54 -22.98 -25.67
C VAL A 504 7.03 -23.25 -25.67
N SER A 505 6.64 -24.37 -26.27
CA SER A 505 5.23 -24.80 -26.27
C SER A 505 4.72 -24.94 -24.84
N ASP A 506 3.62 -24.27 -24.53
CA ASP A 506 2.98 -24.19 -23.20
C ASP A 506 1.63 -24.94 -23.17
N GLY A 507 1.36 -25.72 -24.21
CA GLY A 507 0.17 -26.55 -24.31
C GLY A 507 -0.57 -26.38 -25.64
N VAL A 508 -1.44 -27.35 -25.91
CA VAL A 508 -2.29 -27.39 -27.11
C VAL A 508 -3.72 -27.65 -26.65
N SER A 509 -4.66 -26.80 -27.06
CA SER A 509 -6.09 -26.97 -26.79
C SER A 509 -6.86 -26.91 -28.10
N GLY A 510 -7.28 -28.07 -28.61
CA GLY A 510 -7.85 -28.17 -29.95
C GLY A 510 -6.88 -27.71 -31.04
N ASP A 511 -7.31 -26.78 -31.89
CA ASP A 511 -6.49 -26.19 -32.97
C ASP A 511 -5.65 -25.00 -32.50
N THR A 512 -5.78 -24.58 -31.24
CA THR A 512 -5.01 -23.49 -30.65
C THR A 512 -3.64 -23.98 -30.19
N ARG A 513 -2.59 -23.18 -30.42
CA ARG A 513 -1.20 -23.45 -30.06
C ARG A 513 -0.71 -22.36 -29.12
N ASN A 514 -0.36 -22.72 -27.90
CA ASN A 514 0.11 -21.77 -26.88
C ASN A 514 1.61 -21.90 -26.69
N PHE A 515 2.26 -20.77 -26.49
CA PHE A 515 3.69 -20.64 -26.34
C PHE A 515 4.00 -19.69 -25.19
N LYS A 516 5.04 -19.99 -24.41
CA LYS A 516 5.55 -19.15 -23.33
C LYS A 516 7.03 -18.87 -23.54
N LEU A 517 7.51 -17.66 -23.26
CA LEU A 517 8.93 -17.34 -23.38
C LEU A 517 9.74 -18.15 -22.36
N ALA A 518 10.79 -18.84 -22.81
CA ALA A 518 11.60 -19.70 -21.95
C ALA A 518 12.26 -18.92 -20.79
N GLY A 519 12.21 -19.50 -19.58
CA GLY A 519 12.88 -18.94 -18.40
C GLY A 519 12.09 -17.87 -17.64
N GLN A 520 10.81 -17.66 -17.95
CA GLN A 520 9.93 -16.75 -17.19
C GLN A 520 9.02 -17.48 -16.20
N ASP A 521 8.73 -16.82 -15.07
CA ASP A 521 7.84 -17.29 -14.01
C ASP A 521 6.39 -17.44 -14.51
N GLU A 522 5.57 -18.27 -13.86
CA GLU A 522 4.15 -18.49 -14.21
C GLU A 522 3.29 -17.24 -14.06
N ASN A 523 3.70 -16.31 -13.19
CA ASN A 523 2.91 -15.12 -12.88
C ASN A 523 3.31 -13.88 -13.69
N SER A 524 4.47 -13.86 -14.37
CA SER A 524 4.99 -12.67 -15.09
C SER A 524 5.57 -13.01 -16.47
N GLY A 525 4.85 -13.85 -17.22
CA GLY A 525 5.29 -14.41 -18.49
C GLY A 525 4.81 -13.65 -19.74
N ARG A 526 5.61 -13.74 -20.81
CA ARG A 526 5.20 -13.46 -22.19
C ARG A 526 4.68 -14.74 -22.85
N TYR A 527 3.52 -14.64 -23.48
CA TYR A 527 2.81 -15.72 -24.12
C TYR A 527 2.45 -15.37 -25.56
N ILE A 528 2.37 -16.40 -26.41
CA ILE A 528 1.83 -16.29 -27.75
C ILE A 528 0.79 -17.39 -27.92
N THR A 529 -0.41 -17.01 -28.33
CA THR A 529 -1.48 -17.93 -28.69
C THR A 529 -1.77 -17.80 -30.17
N VAL A 530 -1.69 -18.92 -30.89
CA VAL A 530 -2.05 -18.99 -32.31
C VAL A 530 -3.33 -19.80 -32.41
N GLU A 531 -4.38 -19.25 -33.01
CA GLU A 531 -5.67 -19.94 -33.16
C GLU A 531 -6.30 -19.72 -34.54
N PRO A 532 -7.15 -20.65 -35.02
CA PRO A 532 -7.95 -20.44 -36.21
C PRO A 532 -8.95 -19.29 -36.06
N SER A 533 -9.24 -18.58 -37.15
CA SER A 533 -10.19 -17.47 -37.22
C SER A 533 -11.07 -17.58 -38.46
N GLY A 534 -12.35 -17.92 -38.30
CA GLY A 534 -13.26 -18.19 -39.44
C GLY A 534 -12.90 -19.47 -40.23
N GLU A 535 -13.42 -19.64 -41.44
CA GLU A 535 -13.17 -20.84 -42.26
C GLU A 535 -11.68 -20.98 -42.68
N ASP A 536 -10.98 -19.87 -42.96
CA ASP A 536 -9.64 -19.88 -43.57
C ASP A 536 -8.62 -18.89 -42.96
N GLY A 537 -8.92 -18.28 -41.81
CA GLY A 537 -8.05 -17.29 -41.17
C GLY A 537 -7.29 -17.82 -39.95
N VAL A 538 -6.34 -17.02 -39.46
CA VAL A 538 -5.55 -17.29 -38.25
C VAL A 538 -5.44 -16.01 -37.43
N ASN A 539 -5.70 -16.11 -36.13
CA ASN A 539 -5.39 -15.07 -35.16
C ASN A 539 -4.09 -15.42 -34.42
N VAL A 540 -3.24 -14.42 -34.22
CA VAL A 540 -2.06 -14.52 -33.36
C VAL A 540 -2.21 -13.51 -32.24
N HIS A 541 -2.34 -14.00 -31.03
CA HIS A 541 -2.40 -13.21 -29.81
C HIS A 541 -1.02 -13.20 -29.18
N TYR A 542 -0.44 -12.02 -29.01
CA TYR A 542 0.74 -11.83 -28.18
C TYR A 542 0.27 -11.28 -26.85
N ILE A 543 0.47 -12.05 -25.78
CA ILE A 543 -0.05 -11.77 -24.45
C ILE A 543 1.13 -11.55 -23.51
N TYR A 544 1.11 -10.48 -22.74
CA TYR A 544 2.07 -10.23 -21.68
C TYR A 544 1.32 -10.13 -20.35
N ASN A 545 1.55 -11.10 -19.46
CA ASN A 545 0.98 -11.09 -18.12
C ASN A 545 1.83 -10.20 -17.21
N CYS A 546 1.21 -9.15 -16.70
CA CYS A 546 1.76 -8.21 -15.74
C CYS A 546 1.17 -8.47 -14.36
N ILE A 547 1.29 -9.68 -13.80
CA ILE A 547 0.86 -9.85 -12.41
C ILE A 547 1.93 -9.18 -11.54
N PHE A 548 1.61 -8.00 -11.01
CA PHE A 548 2.37 -7.33 -9.95
C PHE A 548 2.01 -7.89 -8.58
#